data_AF-A0A9D4VU17-F1
#
_entry.id   AF-A0A9D4VU17-F1
#
_cell.length_a   1.000
_cell.length_b   1.000
_cell.length_c   1.000
_cell.angle_alpha   90.00
_cell.angle_beta   90.00
_cell.angle_gamma   90.00
#
_symmetry.space_group_name_H-M   'P 1'
#
loop_
_entity.id
_entity.type
_entity.pdbx_description
1 polymer ?
#
loop_
_entity_poly.entity_id
_entity_poly.type
_entity_poly.pdbx_seq_one_letter_code
_entity_poly.pdbx_strand_id
1 'polypeptide(L)'
;MSTKQLPFPTGSFEMIHCSRCRIDFHENDGIFIRESGRLLRSNGYFVYSAPPAYRKDKDFPVIWDKLVNLTTAMCWRLIAHKVQTAIWIKENSQPSCLLQNAKQKVTDVCDVDDESKPSWNIPLKNCIQVRKVTKPLLETSRKGYLDALSASSYSYVSLLKHFLPIINPGRSSISLTYIASERIIPGYGGGMSSAKAALESDTRVLAFEAGRKRKIRVNIISAGPLRSRAARAIGFIDMMIDYSIANAPLQKELSAEEVGNAASFLASPLASAITGTVLYVDNGLNAMGVGVDSPISSDLNIPKEQH
;
A
#
# COMPACT_ATOMS: atom_id res chain seq x y z
N MET A 1 -22.53 -21.60 7.37
CA MET A 1 -21.19 -20.99 7.33
C MET A 1 -21.05 -20.22 6.02
N SER A 2 -20.47 -19.01 6.05
CA SER A 2 -20.27 -18.22 4.82
C SER A 2 -19.32 -18.95 3.88
N THR A 3 -19.75 -19.22 2.66
CA THR A 3 -18.93 -19.84 1.59
C THR A 3 -18.26 -18.79 0.70
N LYS A 4 -18.43 -17.50 1.02
CA LYS A 4 -18.02 -16.37 0.18
C LYS A 4 -17.04 -15.48 0.91
N GLN A 5 -16.14 -14.87 0.15
CA GLN A 5 -15.23 -13.83 0.62
C GLN A 5 -16.00 -12.62 1.12
N LEU A 6 -15.44 -11.92 2.12
CA LEU A 6 -15.97 -10.64 2.57
C LEU A 6 -15.77 -9.58 1.47
N PRO A 7 -16.71 -8.63 1.31
CA PRO A 7 -16.73 -7.68 0.19
C PRO A 7 -15.71 -6.54 0.35
N PHE A 8 -14.61 -6.80 1.03
CA PHE A 8 -13.52 -5.86 1.26
C PHE A 8 -12.31 -6.26 0.40
N PRO A 9 -11.60 -5.29 -0.20
CA PRO A 9 -10.34 -5.55 -0.89
C PRO A 9 -9.27 -6.18 -0.01
N THR A 10 -8.27 -6.79 -0.63
CA THR A 10 -7.10 -7.35 0.06
C THR A 10 -6.32 -6.24 0.79
N GLY A 11 -5.97 -6.47 2.06
CA GLY A 11 -5.28 -5.49 2.90
C GLY A 11 -6.15 -4.29 3.31
N SER A 12 -7.44 -4.52 3.58
CA SER A 12 -8.35 -3.47 4.04
C SER A 12 -8.17 -3.13 5.52
N PHE A 13 -7.76 -4.08 6.37
CA PHE A 13 -7.78 -3.93 7.82
C PHE A 13 -6.40 -4.05 8.45
N GLU A 14 -6.19 -3.29 9.54
CA GLU A 14 -4.96 -3.33 10.36
C GLU A 14 -5.07 -4.28 11.53
N MET A 15 -6.31 -4.57 11.95
CA MET A 15 -6.61 -5.52 12.99
C MET A 15 -7.88 -6.26 12.63
N ILE A 16 -7.85 -7.57 12.82
CA ILE A 16 -9.04 -8.42 12.81
C ILE A 16 -9.13 -9.07 14.19
N HIS A 17 -10.21 -8.80 14.91
CA HIS A 17 -10.45 -9.37 16.22
C HIS A 17 -11.66 -10.29 16.17
N CYS A 18 -11.45 -11.54 16.59
CA CYS A 18 -12.52 -12.46 16.87
C CYS A 18 -12.75 -12.54 18.39
N SER A 19 -13.78 -11.84 18.88
CA SER A 19 -14.18 -11.87 20.28
C SER A 19 -15.31 -12.86 20.50
N ARG A 20 -15.07 -13.91 21.31
CA ARG A 20 -16.04 -14.97 21.60
C ARG A 20 -16.58 -15.68 20.35
N CYS A 21 -15.76 -15.79 19.32
CA CYS A 21 -16.15 -16.43 18.09
C CYS A 21 -16.29 -17.95 18.28
N ARG A 22 -17.35 -18.51 17.70
CA ARG A 22 -17.50 -19.95 17.45
C ARG A 22 -17.11 -20.28 16.01
N ILE A 23 -15.98 -19.70 15.58
CA ILE A 23 -15.43 -19.90 14.24
C ILE A 23 -14.21 -20.78 14.42
N ASP A 24 -14.28 -21.98 13.84
CA ASP A 24 -13.17 -22.92 13.82
C ASP A 24 -12.18 -22.55 12.72
N PHE A 25 -11.30 -21.60 13.02
CA PHE A 25 -10.32 -21.06 12.07
C PHE A 25 -9.34 -22.10 11.50
N HIS A 26 -9.26 -23.28 12.12
CA HIS A 26 -8.39 -24.39 11.73
C HIS A 26 -9.07 -25.38 10.76
N GLU A 27 -10.41 -25.36 10.65
CA GLU A 27 -11.16 -26.25 9.78
C GLU A 27 -11.02 -25.86 8.30
N ASN A 28 -11.34 -26.80 7.41
CA ASN A 28 -11.28 -26.63 5.96
C ASN A 28 -9.92 -26.06 5.50
N ASP A 29 -8.82 -26.64 5.99
CA ASP A 29 -7.44 -26.21 5.72
C ASP A 29 -7.16 -24.72 6.01
N GLY A 30 -7.88 -24.18 6.99
CA GLY A 30 -7.72 -22.82 7.43
C GLY A 30 -8.33 -21.78 6.49
N ILE A 31 -9.37 -22.14 5.73
CA ILE A 31 -9.98 -21.22 4.75
C ILE A 31 -10.39 -19.86 5.35
N PHE A 32 -10.87 -19.84 6.60
CA PHE A 32 -11.24 -18.61 7.30
C PHE A 32 -10.04 -17.80 7.79
N ILE A 33 -8.95 -18.45 8.20
CA ILE A 33 -7.73 -17.75 8.59
C ILE A 33 -7.02 -17.18 7.34
N ARG A 34 -7.09 -17.88 6.21
CA ARG A 34 -6.61 -17.39 4.90
C ARG A 34 -7.39 -16.17 4.42
N GLU A 35 -8.72 -16.18 4.53
CA GLU A 35 -9.55 -15.01 4.24
C GLU A 35 -9.24 -13.83 5.18
N SER A 36 -9.07 -14.09 6.48
CA SER A 36 -8.59 -13.07 7.41
C SER A 36 -7.23 -12.52 6.97
N GLY A 37 -6.33 -13.38 6.49
CA GLY A 37 -5.03 -12.98 5.95
C GLY A 37 -5.09 -12.20 4.65
N ARG A 38 -6.07 -12.44 3.79
CA ARG A 38 -6.35 -11.61 2.61
C ARG A 38 -6.73 -10.20 3.05
N LEU A 39 -7.61 -10.09 4.03
CA LEU A 39 -8.15 -8.83 4.53
C LEU A 39 -7.14 -8.02 5.34
N LEU A 40 -6.24 -8.70 6.06
CA LEU A 40 -5.24 -8.08 6.93
C LEU A 40 -4.07 -7.48 6.12
N ARG A 41 -3.69 -6.25 6.43
CA ARG A 41 -2.49 -5.58 5.90
C ARG A 41 -1.20 -6.24 6.38
N SER A 42 -0.10 -6.01 5.68
CA SER A 42 1.24 -6.31 6.22
C SER A 42 1.45 -5.53 7.53
N ASN A 43 2.07 -6.17 8.52
CA ASN A 43 2.17 -5.77 9.92
C ASN A 43 0.82 -5.57 10.65
N GLY A 44 -0.29 -6.07 10.09
CA GLY A 44 -1.57 -6.08 10.80
C GLY A 44 -1.64 -7.18 11.86
N TYR A 45 -2.59 -7.03 12.79
CA TYR A 45 -2.80 -7.93 13.92
C TYR A 45 -4.03 -8.80 13.76
N PHE A 46 -3.88 -10.10 13.98
CA PHE A 46 -5.01 -11.00 14.18
C PHE A 46 -5.12 -11.32 15.66
N VAL A 47 -6.28 -11.02 16.25
CA VAL A 47 -6.56 -11.27 17.66
C VAL A 47 -7.64 -12.33 17.76
N TYR A 48 -7.32 -13.44 18.42
CA TYR A 48 -8.26 -14.50 18.71
C TYR A 48 -8.53 -14.53 20.21
N SER A 49 -9.75 -14.15 20.61
CA SER A 49 -10.21 -14.19 21.99
C SER A 49 -11.32 -15.23 22.11
N ALA A 50 -10.96 -16.47 22.44
CA ALA A 50 -11.91 -17.56 22.62
C ALA A 50 -12.27 -17.73 24.11
N PRO A 51 -13.54 -18.00 24.47
CA PRO A 51 -13.93 -18.19 25.86
C PRO A 51 -13.16 -19.35 26.53
N PRO A 52 -13.12 -19.42 27.87
CA PRO A 52 -12.48 -20.53 28.59
C PRO A 52 -13.20 -21.87 28.40
N ALA A 53 -14.30 -21.90 27.65
CA ALA A 53 -15.08 -23.10 27.33
C ALA A 53 -14.23 -24.18 26.65
N TYR A 54 -13.28 -23.82 25.80
CA TYR A 54 -12.44 -24.80 25.11
C TYR A 54 -11.26 -25.31 25.95
N ARG A 55 -10.87 -24.64 27.04
CA ARG A 55 -9.69 -25.03 27.84
C ARG A 55 -9.86 -26.40 28.54
N LYS A 56 -11.11 -26.84 28.75
CA LYS A 56 -11.43 -28.15 29.35
C LYS A 56 -11.71 -29.24 28.32
N ASP A 57 -11.76 -28.90 27.03
CA ASP A 57 -12.01 -29.85 25.97
C ASP A 57 -10.72 -30.59 25.63
N LYS A 58 -10.76 -31.93 25.53
CA LYS A 58 -9.55 -32.74 25.27
C LYS A 58 -8.90 -32.41 23.92
N ASP A 59 -9.68 -31.85 23.00
CA ASP A 59 -9.27 -31.53 21.64
C ASP A 59 -8.65 -30.13 21.49
N PHE A 60 -8.74 -29.27 22.52
CA PHE A 60 -8.21 -27.91 22.45
C PHE A 60 -6.71 -27.80 22.17
N PRO A 61 -5.83 -28.63 22.76
CA PRO A 61 -4.41 -28.65 22.38
C PRO A 61 -4.21 -28.92 20.88
N VAL A 62 -4.99 -29.84 20.31
CA VAL A 62 -4.91 -30.21 18.88
C VAL A 62 -5.38 -29.05 17.99
N ILE A 63 -6.47 -28.39 18.37
CA ILE A 63 -6.99 -27.21 17.66
C ILE A 63 -5.96 -26.07 17.68
N TRP A 64 -5.33 -25.85 18.83
CA TRP A 64 -4.28 -24.85 19.00
C TRP A 64 -3.08 -25.13 18.10
N ASP A 65 -2.56 -26.36 18.11
CA ASP A 65 -1.41 -26.76 17.30
C ASP A 65 -1.70 -26.61 15.80
N LYS A 66 -2.91 -26.98 15.35
CA LYS A 66 -3.33 -26.77 13.96
C LYS A 66 -3.35 -25.28 13.58
N LEU A 67 -3.89 -24.42 14.45
CA LEU A 67 -3.96 -22.98 14.20
C LEU A 67 -2.57 -22.33 14.19
N VAL A 68 -1.69 -22.73 15.11
CA VAL A 68 -0.28 -22.27 15.14
C VAL A 68 0.43 -22.74 13.88
N ASN A 69 0.32 -24.00 13.49
CA ASN A 69 0.94 -24.51 12.26
C ASN A 69 0.45 -23.78 11.01
N LEU A 70 -0.86 -23.53 10.88
CA LEU A 70 -1.43 -22.76 9.76
C LEU A 70 -0.90 -21.32 9.74
N THR A 71 -0.94 -20.63 10.88
CA THR A 71 -0.49 -19.23 10.96
C THR A 71 1.02 -19.10 10.74
N THR A 72 1.83 -20.03 11.23
CA THR A 72 3.26 -20.12 10.95
C THR A 72 3.53 -20.40 9.46
N ALA A 73 2.78 -21.30 8.82
CA ALA A 73 2.85 -21.54 7.39
C ALA A 73 2.47 -20.29 6.56
N MET A 74 1.57 -19.45 7.09
CA MET A 74 1.23 -18.12 6.54
C MET A 74 2.26 -17.03 6.89
N CYS A 75 3.38 -17.38 7.52
CA CYS A 75 4.44 -16.48 7.95
C CYS A 75 3.99 -15.43 8.98
N TRP A 76 3.05 -15.79 9.85
CA TRP A 76 2.64 -14.95 10.97
C TRP A 76 3.41 -15.33 12.21
N ARG A 77 3.70 -14.33 13.05
CA ARG A 77 4.36 -14.54 14.33
C ARG A 77 3.37 -14.34 15.46
N LEU A 78 3.29 -15.30 16.37
CA LEU A 78 2.56 -15.15 17.64
C LEU A 78 3.36 -14.18 18.54
N ILE A 79 2.75 -13.05 18.90
CA ILE A 79 3.41 -11.99 19.69
C ILE A 79 2.94 -11.94 21.14
N ALA A 80 1.74 -12.46 21.42
CA ALA A 80 1.23 -12.54 22.77
C ALA A 80 0.25 -13.71 22.89
N HIS A 81 0.35 -14.45 23.99
CA HIS A 81 -0.62 -15.45 24.39
C HIS A 81 -0.85 -15.33 25.90
N LYS A 82 -2.04 -14.86 26.30
CA LYS A 82 -2.41 -14.73 27.72
C LYS A 82 -3.86 -15.12 27.92
N VAL A 83 -4.08 -16.04 28.86
CA VAL A 83 -5.40 -16.48 29.34
C VAL A 83 -6.27 -17.05 28.21
N GLN A 84 -7.04 -16.19 27.54
CA GLN A 84 -8.03 -16.51 26.50
C GLN A 84 -7.73 -15.82 25.18
N THR A 85 -6.68 -15.00 25.13
CA THR A 85 -6.36 -14.17 23.98
C THR A 85 -4.99 -14.54 23.43
N ALA A 86 -4.96 -14.78 22.13
CA ALA A 86 -3.75 -14.94 21.35
C ALA A 86 -3.71 -13.87 20.26
N ILE A 87 -2.54 -13.29 20.05
CA ILE A 87 -2.32 -12.20 19.10
C ILE A 87 -1.19 -12.61 18.16
N TRP A 88 -1.48 -12.59 16.87
CA TRP A 88 -0.51 -12.78 15.80
C TRP A 88 -0.29 -11.46 15.07
N ILE A 89 0.93 -11.27 14.57
CA ILE A 89 1.27 -10.22 13.60
C ILE A 89 1.57 -10.87 12.25
N LYS A 90 0.97 -10.34 11.19
CA LYS A 90 1.30 -10.70 9.80
C LYS A 90 2.56 -9.93 9.41
N GLU A 91 3.74 -10.50 9.66
CA GLU A 91 4.99 -9.78 9.42
C GLU A 91 5.15 -9.39 7.96
N ASN A 92 5.68 -8.19 7.77
CA ASN A 92 5.94 -7.62 6.47
C ASN A 92 7.21 -8.16 5.79
N SER A 93 8.07 -8.84 6.54
CA SER A 93 9.48 -9.04 6.21
C SER A 93 9.76 -10.09 5.13
N GLN A 94 8.78 -10.83 4.59
CA GLN A 94 9.15 -12.00 3.78
C GLN A 94 8.10 -12.41 2.72
N PRO A 95 8.03 -11.75 1.54
CA PRO A 95 7.59 -12.46 0.32
C PRO A 95 8.36 -13.78 0.16
N SER A 96 9.62 -13.83 0.60
CA SER A 96 10.50 -15.01 0.63
C SER A 96 9.98 -16.17 1.49
N CYS A 97 9.41 -15.94 2.67
CA CYS A 97 8.87 -16.99 3.55
C CYS A 97 7.64 -17.63 2.91
N LEU A 98 6.70 -16.81 2.42
CA LEU A 98 5.50 -17.33 1.74
C LEU A 98 5.88 -18.08 0.46
N LEU A 99 6.82 -17.55 -0.32
CA LEU A 99 7.31 -18.20 -1.54
C LEU A 99 8.13 -19.47 -1.24
N GLN A 100 8.89 -19.51 -0.14
CA GLN A 100 9.64 -20.67 0.31
C GLN A 100 8.69 -21.76 0.81
N ASN A 101 7.71 -21.41 1.65
CA ASN A 101 6.68 -22.33 2.12
C ASN A 101 5.86 -22.87 0.95
N ALA A 102 5.60 -22.05 -0.08
CA ALA A 102 4.95 -22.50 -1.31
C ALA A 102 5.81 -23.48 -2.11
N LYS A 103 7.12 -23.22 -2.27
CA LYS A 103 8.05 -24.16 -2.91
C LYS A 103 8.14 -25.49 -2.15
N GLN A 104 8.05 -25.44 -0.83
CA GLN A 104 8.04 -26.61 0.05
C GLN A 104 6.65 -27.28 0.15
N LYS A 105 5.64 -26.80 -0.59
CA LYS A 105 4.25 -27.28 -0.55
C LYS A 105 3.61 -27.24 0.85
N VAL A 106 4.11 -26.38 1.72
CA VAL A 106 3.57 -26.15 3.07
C VAL A 106 2.36 -25.22 3.01
N THR A 107 2.25 -24.39 1.96
CA THR A 107 1.09 -23.53 1.73
C THR A 107 0.86 -23.27 0.25
N ASP A 108 -0.40 -23.22 -0.16
CA ASP A 108 -0.77 -22.86 -1.53
C ASP A 108 -0.85 -21.34 -1.69
N VAL A 109 -0.14 -20.82 -2.69
CA VAL A 109 -0.29 -19.44 -3.16
C VAL A 109 -1.34 -19.44 -4.25
N CYS A 110 -2.28 -18.51 -4.18
CA CYS A 110 -3.29 -18.42 -5.24
C CYS A 110 -2.59 -18.20 -6.57
N ASP A 111 -2.96 -18.99 -7.58
CA ASP A 111 -2.63 -18.66 -8.97
C ASP A 111 -3.11 -17.24 -9.27
N VAL A 112 -2.52 -16.63 -10.31
CA VAL A 112 -3.02 -15.35 -10.82
C VAL A 112 -4.44 -15.62 -11.31
N ASP A 113 -5.42 -15.35 -10.45
CA ASP A 113 -6.79 -15.75 -10.68
C ASP A 113 -7.33 -15.18 -11.99
N ASP A 114 -8.07 -16.03 -12.69
CA ASP A 114 -8.87 -15.69 -13.86
C ASP A 114 -9.72 -14.43 -13.58
N GLU A 115 -9.56 -13.51 -14.51
CA GLU A 115 -9.50 -12.07 -14.31
C GLU A 115 -10.85 -11.37 -14.50
N SER A 116 -11.91 -12.17 -14.63
CA SER A 116 -13.25 -11.81 -15.12
C SER A 116 -14.32 -11.75 -14.02
N LYS A 117 -14.00 -12.11 -12.77
CA LYS A 117 -15.00 -12.20 -11.69
C LYS A 117 -15.11 -10.90 -10.89
N PRO A 118 -16.33 -10.38 -10.65
CA PRO A 118 -16.53 -9.19 -9.83
C PRO A 118 -16.02 -9.39 -8.39
N SER A 119 -15.64 -8.30 -7.73
CA SER A 119 -15.13 -8.28 -6.34
C SER A 119 -16.17 -8.70 -5.28
N TRP A 120 -17.41 -8.95 -5.70
CA TRP A 120 -18.52 -9.42 -4.87
C TRP A 120 -18.91 -10.82 -5.31
N ASN A 121 -19.38 -11.66 -4.37
CA ASN A 121 -19.81 -13.03 -4.64
C ASN A 121 -18.69 -14.03 -5.03
N ILE A 122 -17.44 -13.75 -4.66
CA ILE A 122 -16.31 -14.68 -4.88
C ILE A 122 -16.36 -15.79 -3.82
N PRO A 123 -16.28 -17.08 -4.20
CA PRO A 123 -16.11 -18.17 -3.24
C PRO A 123 -14.86 -17.98 -2.40
N LEU A 124 -14.89 -18.44 -1.15
CA LEU A 124 -13.69 -18.49 -0.33
C LEU A 124 -12.60 -19.30 -1.05
N LYS A 125 -11.36 -18.82 -0.96
CA LYS A 125 -10.21 -19.43 -1.62
C LYS A 125 -9.28 -20.03 -0.58
N ASN A 126 -8.91 -21.29 -0.77
CA ASN A 126 -7.98 -21.99 0.12
C ASN A 126 -6.51 -21.75 -0.29
N CYS A 127 -6.15 -20.49 -0.54
CA CYS A 127 -4.82 -20.11 -0.99
C CYS A 127 -4.45 -18.70 -0.49
N ILE A 128 -3.16 -18.39 -0.45
CA ILE A 128 -2.67 -17.09 0.03
C ILE A 128 -2.43 -16.15 -1.14
N GLN A 129 -3.06 -14.97 -1.12
CA GLN A 129 -2.74 -13.91 -2.08
C GLN A 129 -1.45 -13.19 -1.69
N VAL A 130 -0.42 -13.31 -2.53
CA VAL A 130 0.83 -12.55 -2.40
C VAL A 130 0.72 -11.30 -3.27
N ARG A 131 0.75 -10.11 -2.64
CA ARG A 131 0.68 -8.84 -3.37
C ARG A 131 2.01 -8.60 -4.10
N LYS A 132 2.06 -8.91 -5.40
CA LYS A 132 3.25 -8.74 -6.25
C LYS A 132 3.27 -7.34 -6.89
N VAL A 133 3.47 -6.29 -6.09
CA VAL A 133 3.63 -4.90 -6.62
C VAL A 133 5.09 -4.57 -6.98
N THR A 134 6.00 -5.54 -6.83
CA THR A 134 7.46 -5.33 -6.91
C THR A 134 8.11 -5.82 -8.21
N LYS A 135 7.33 -6.36 -9.16
CA LYS A 135 7.93 -6.92 -10.38
C LYS A 135 8.53 -5.84 -11.28
N PRO A 136 9.72 -6.06 -11.87
CA PRO A 136 10.22 -5.23 -12.97
C PRO A 136 9.18 -5.11 -14.09
N LEU A 137 9.21 -3.99 -14.83
CA LEU A 137 8.23 -3.76 -15.90
C LEU A 137 8.28 -4.86 -16.98
N LEU A 138 9.47 -5.39 -17.29
CA LEU A 138 9.68 -6.50 -18.23
C LEU A 138 8.97 -7.81 -17.82
N GLU A 139 8.69 -7.99 -16.53
CA GLU A 139 8.03 -9.18 -15.99
C GLU A 139 6.58 -8.91 -15.57
N THR A 140 6.11 -7.68 -15.75
CA THR A 140 4.77 -7.25 -15.36
C THR A 140 3.77 -7.75 -16.40
N SER A 141 2.75 -8.48 -15.95
CA SER A 141 1.68 -8.94 -16.83
C SER A 141 0.81 -7.76 -17.27
N ARG A 142 0.17 -7.89 -18.45
CA ARG A 142 -0.79 -6.89 -18.96
C ARG A 142 -1.85 -6.53 -17.92
N LYS A 143 -2.41 -7.51 -17.20
CA LYS A 143 -3.41 -7.23 -16.16
C LYS A 143 -2.83 -6.47 -14.99
N GLY A 144 -1.70 -6.93 -14.43
CA GLY A 144 -1.09 -6.24 -13.29
C GLY A 144 -0.80 -4.78 -13.60
N TYR A 145 -0.36 -4.51 -14.84
CA TYR A 145 -0.19 -3.17 -15.37
C TYR A 145 -1.51 -2.38 -15.43
N LEU A 146 -2.57 -2.94 -16.05
CA LEU A 146 -3.87 -2.28 -16.17
C LEU A 146 -4.57 -2.08 -14.82
N ASP A 147 -4.41 -2.99 -13.88
CA ASP A 147 -4.94 -2.86 -12.52
C ASP A 147 -4.26 -1.70 -11.78
N ALA A 148 -2.94 -1.53 -11.96
CA ALA A 148 -2.20 -0.39 -11.42
C ALA A 148 -2.72 0.95 -11.97
N LEU A 149 -2.93 1.07 -13.29
CA LEU A 149 -3.52 2.26 -13.91
C LEU A 149 -4.97 2.50 -13.47
N SER A 150 -5.77 1.44 -13.43
CA SER A 150 -7.19 1.50 -13.02
C SER A 150 -7.32 2.06 -11.59
N ALA A 151 -6.55 1.49 -10.65
CA ALA A 151 -6.62 1.87 -9.25
C ALA A 151 -5.89 3.19 -8.93
N SER A 152 -4.82 3.55 -9.66
CA SER A 152 -3.94 4.66 -9.27
C SER A 152 -4.02 5.89 -10.18
N SER A 153 -4.67 5.80 -11.35
CA SER A 153 -4.87 6.91 -12.29
C SER A 153 -6.36 7.12 -12.58
N TYR A 154 -7.03 6.10 -13.15
CA TYR A 154 -8.42 6.22 -13.56
C TYR A 154 -9.38 6.43 -12.37
N SER A 155 -9.04 5.92 -11.20
CA SER A 155 -9.78 6.20 -9.96
C SER A 155 -9.93 7.70 -9.68
N TYR A 156 -8.91 8.52 -9.99
CA TYR A 156 -8.97 9.98 -9.85
C TYR A 156 -9.91 10.62 -10.87
N VAL A 157 -9.83 10.20 -12.14
CA VAL A 157 -10.76 10.63 -13.20
C VAL A 157 -12.21 10.32 -12.78
N SER A 158 -12.44 9.10 -12.30
CA SER A 158 -13.76 8.65 -11.82
C SER A 158 -14.26 9.46 -10.64
N LEU A 159 -13.42 9.68 -9.62
CA LEU A 159 -13.78 10.50 -8.46
C LEU A 159 -14.15 11.92 -8.90
N LEU A 160 -13.29 12.59 -9.68
CA LEU A 160 -13.57 13.95 -10.11
C LEU A 160 -14.86 14.02 -10.94
N LYS A 161 -15.05 13.10 -11.90
CA LYS A 161 -16.28 13.02 -12.71
C LYS A 161 -17.55 12.96 -11.87
N HIS A 162 -17.60 12.11 -10.84
CA HIS A 162 -18.80 11.89 -10.03
C HIS A 162 -19.02 12.99 -8.98
N PHE A 163 -17.96 13.61 -8.47
CA PHE A 163 -18.06 14.70 -7.49
C PHE A 163 -18.22 16.08 -8.15
N LEU A 164 -17.83 16.25 -9.42
CA LEU A 164 -17.91 17.53 -10.13
C LEU A 164 -19.28 18.23 -10.05
N PRO A 165 -20.44 17.53 -10.08
CA PRO A 165 -21.74 18.18 -9.96
C PRO A 165 -21.99 18.86 -8.61
N ILE A 166 -21.35 18.37 -7.53
CA ILE A 166 -21.60 18.80 -6.14
C ILE A 166 -20.47 19.65 -5.54
N ILE A 167 -19.32 19.76 -6.22
CA ILE A 167 -18.24 20.65 -5.79
C ILE A 167 -18.61 22.11 -6.13
N ASN A 168 -18.49 22.99 -5.14
CA ASN A 168 -18.71 24.43 -5.32
C ASN A 168 -17.69 25.06 -6.29
N PRO A 169 -18.06 26.05 -7.11
CA PRO A 169 -17.10 26.78 -7.94
C PRO A 169 -15.98 27.45 -7.13
N GLY A 170 -14.79 27.56 -7.72
CA GLY A 170 -13.60 28.14 -7.08
C GLY A 170 -12.85 27.20 -6.12
N ARG A 171 -13.27 25.94 -6.02
CA ARG A 171 -12.60 24.91 -5.20
C ARG A 171 -11.52 24.18 -5.99
N SER A 172 -10.77 23.30 -5.31
CA SER A 172 -9.67 22.53 -5.88
C SER A 172 -9.81 21.05 -5.60
N SER A 173 -9.35 20.20 -6.52
CA SER A 173 -8.98 18.82 -6.25
C SER A 173 -7.47 18.65 -6.29
N ILE A 174 -6.95 17.72 -5.48
CA ILE A 174 -5.52 17.45 -5.33
C ILE A 174 -5.33 15.93 -5.30
N SER A 175 -4.29 15.44 -5.96
CA SER A 175 -3.82 14.06 -5.86
C SER A 175 -2.34 13.98 -5.51
N LEU A 176 -1.82 12.77 -5.25
CA LEU A 176 -0.40 12.52 -4.99
C LEU A 176 0.22 11.67 -6.10
N THR A 177 1.35 12.15 -6.63
CA THR A 177 2.23 11.43 -7.54
C THR A 177 3.60 11.19 -6.92
N TYR A 178 4.51 10.60 -7.67
CA TYR A 178 5.87 10.30 -7.28
C TYR A 178 6.80 10.36 -8.49
N ILE A 179 8.04 10.83 -8.29
CA ILE A 179 9.05 11.10 -9.33
C ILE A 179 9.35 9.93 -10.28
N ALA A 180 8.97 8.70 -9.93
CA ALA A 180 9.07 7.53 -10.80
C ALA A 180 8.25 7.64 -12.11
N SER A 181 7.35 8.62 -12.21
CA SER A 181 6.68 9.02 -13.46
C SER A 181 7.62 9.68 -14.48
N GLU A 182 8.63 10.39 -14.00
CA GLU A 182 9.52 11.24 -14.80
C GLU A 182 10.94 10.69 -14.90
N ARG A 183 11.39 9.97 -13.86
CA ARG A 183 12.73 9.40 -13.76
C ARG A 183 12.65 7.92 -13.44
N ILE A 184 13.69 7.18 -13.83
CA ILE A 184 13.78 5.74 -13.58
C ILE A 184 14.08 5.52 -12.09
N ILE A 185 13.14 4.91 -11.37
CA ILE A 185 13.30 4.50 -9.97
C ILE A 185 13.17 2.98 -9.87
N PRO A 186 14.30 2.23 -9.78
CA PRO A 186 14.28 0.78 -9.63
C PRO A 186 13.47 0.36 -8.39
N GLY A 187 12.71 -0.72 -8.49
CA GLY A 187 11.84 -1.20 -7.39
C GLY A 187 10.45 -0.57 -7.37
N TYR A 188 10.20 0.53 -8.07
CA TYR A 188 8.87 1.12 -8.26
C TYR A 188 8.10 0.45 -9.42
N GLY A 189 7.99 -0.88 -9.34
CA GLY A 189 7.55 -1.76 -10.43
C GLY A 189 6.03 -1.94 -10.58
N GLY A 190 5.63 -3.03 -11.23
CA GLY A 190 4.22 -3.43 -11.38
C GLY A 190 3.34 -2.47 -12.17
N GLY A 191 3.95 -1.59 -12.98
CA GLY A 191 3.23 -0.54 -13.73
C GLY A 191 2.91 0.73 -12.92
N MET A 192 3.36 0.83 -11.66
CA MET A 192 3.08 2.00 -10.82
C MET A 192 3.70 3.30 -11.37
N SER A 193 4.92 3.25 -11.92
CA SER A 193 5.54 4.40 -12.60
C SER A 193 4.67 4.92 -13.75
N SER A 194 4.18 4.03 -14.61
CA SER A 194 3.27 4.39 -15.70
C SER A 194 1.95 4.96 -15.19
N ALA A 195 1.39 4.41 -14.13
CA ALA A 195 0.17 4.94 -13.53
C ALA A 195 0.36 6.36 -12.97
N LYS A 196 1.52 6.65 -12.37
CA LYS A 196 1.85 8.02 -11.91
C LYS A 196 2.02 9.00 -13.07
N ALA A 197 2.70 8.59 -14.14
CA ALA A 197 2.82 9.40 -15.35
C ALA A 197 1.44 9.70 -15.99
N ALA A 198 0.55 8.70 -16.06
CA ALA A 198 -0.82 8.89 -16.54
C ALA A 198 -1.60 9.87 -15.65
N LEU A 199 -1.51 9.73 -14.33
CA LEU A 199 -2.18 10.61 -13.37
C LEU A 199 -1.75 12.08 -13.50
N GLU A 200 -0.46 12.33 -13.72
CA GLU A 200 0.05 13.68 -13.98
C GLU A 200 -0.44 14.26 -15.30
N SER A 201 -0.50 13.42 -16.35
CA SER A 201 -1.09 13.81 -17.63
C SER A 201 -2.58 14.16 -17.49
N ASP A 202 -3.34 13.28 -16.83
CA ASP A 202 -4.77 13.47 -16.57
C ASP A 202 -5.02 14.70 -15.70
N THR A 203 -4.11 15.05 -14.78
CA THR A 203 -4.21 16.28 -13.98
C THR A 203 -4.25 17.52 -14.88
N ARG A 204 -3.43 17.58 -15.93
CA ARG A 204 -3.41 18.70 -16.88
C ARG A 204 -4.69 18.77 -17.71
N VAL A 205 -5.16 17.62 -18.20
CA VAL A 205 -6.41 17.54 -18.99
C VAL A 205 -7.62 17.91 -18.15
N LEU A 206 -7.75 17.32 -16.95
CA LEU A 206 -8.85 17.59 -16.03
C LEU A 206 -8.84 19.03 -15.51
N ALA A 207 -7.67 19.65 -15.34
CA ALA A 207 -7.58 21.08 -15.01
C ALA A 207 -8.27 21.95 -16.07
N PHE A 208 -8.08 21.64 -17.35
CA PHE A 208 -8.76 22.34 -18.43
C PHE A 208 -10.26 22.08 -18.42
N GLU A 209 -10.68 20.81 -18.40
CA GLU A 209 -12.09 20.43 -18.48
C GLU A 209 -12.91 20.91 -17.27
N ALA A 210 -12.45 20.62 -16.06
CA ALA A 210 -13.12 20.99 -14.81
C ALA A 210 -13.04 22.50 -14.57
N GLY A 211 -11.92 23.13 -14.94
CA GLY A 211 -11.72 24.57 -14.87
C GLY A 211 -12.75 25.32 -15.73
N ARG A 212 -12.88 24.95 -17.01
CA ARG A 212 -13.85 25.56 -17.93
C ARG A 212 -15.29 25.29 -17.54
N LYS A 213 -15.61 24.07 -17.07
CA LYS A 213 -16.99 23.65 -16.78
C LYS A 213 -17.53 24.14 -15.44
N ARG A 214 -16.69 24.20 -14.39
CA ARG A 214 -17.14 24.46 -13.02
C ARG A 214 -16.21 25.38 -12.21
N LYS A 215 -15.19 26.00 -12.84
CA LYS A 215 -14.18 26.82 -12.14
C LYS A 215 -13.48 26.03 -11.03
N ILE A 216 -13.18 24.75 -11.29
CA ILE A 216 -12.46 23.88 -10.34
C ILE A 216 -11.00 23.80 -10.76
N ARG A 217 -10.10 24.00 -9.79
CA ARG A 217 -8.66 23.81 -9.98
C ARG A 217 -8.31 22.35 -9.74
N VAL A 218 -7.33 21.84 -10.46
CA VAL A 218 -6.89 20.43 -10.36
C VAL A 218 -5.37 20.46 -10.33
N ASN A 219 -4.76 20.02 -9.23
CA ASN A 219 -3.31 20.00 -9.07
C ASN A 219 -2.84 18.65 -8.52
N ILE A 220 -1.53 18.43 -8.53
CA ILE A 220 -0.94 17.19 -8.02
C ILE A 220 0.36 17.51 -7.27
N ILE A 221 0.60 16.78 -6.18
CA ILE A 221 1.85 16.90 -5.42
C ILE A 221 2.73 15.69 -5.70
N SER A 222 3.96 15.92 -6.16
CA SER A 222 5.01 14.90 -6.23
C SER A 222 5.75 14.90 -4.90
N ALA A 223 5.37 13.99 -4.01
CA ALA A 223 5.91 13.93 -2.66
C ALA A 223 7.18 13.06 -2.61
N GLY A 224 8.12 13.44 -1.74
CA GLY A 224 9.27 12.61 -1.40
C GLY A 224 8.88 11.33 -0.62
N PRO A 225 9.85 10.46 -0.33
CA PRO A 225 9.60 9.24 0.42
C PRO A 225 9.19 9.55 1.86
N LEU A 226 8.10 8.94 2.32
CA LEU A 226 7.52 9.15 3.65
C LEU A 226 7.27 7.80 4.32
N ARG A 227 7.61 7.68 5.62
CA ARG A 227 7.28 6.51 6.45
C ARG A 227 5.77 6.40 6.69
N SER A 228 5.02 5.98 5.67
CA SER A 228 3.60 5.66 5.77
C SER A 228 3.38 4.16 5.97
N ARG A 229 2.15 3.77 6.36
CA ARG A 229 1.80 2.35 6.52
C ARG A 229 1.83 1.57 5.20
N ALA A 230 1.41 2.21 4.10
CA ALA A 230 1.51 1.63 2.76
C ALA A 230 2.97 1.50 2.32
N ALA A 231 3.81 2.44 2.75
CA ALA A 231 5.22 2.45 2.45
C ALA A 231 6.00 1.34 3.15
N ARG A 232 5.67 1.07 4.43
CA ARG A 232 6.29 -0.01 5.19
C ARG A 232 6.14 -1.35 4.50
N ALA A 233 5.05 -1.59 3.75
CA ALA A 233 4.79 -2.86 3.08
C ALA A 233 5.86 -3.30 2.05
N ILE A 234 6.78 -2.39 1.70
CA ILE A 234 7.81 -2.56 0.69
C ILE A 234 9.12 -2.02 1.31
N GLY A 235 10.07 -2.90 1.65
CA GLY A 235 11.37 -2.51 2.25
C GLY A 235 12.20 -1.52 1.42
N PHE A 236 11.78 -1.28 0.18
CA PHE A 236 12.23 -0.20 -0.69
C PHE A 236 12.18 1.19 -0.07
N ILE A 237 11.19 1.51 0.79
CA ILE A 237 10.99 2.90 1.20
C ILE A 237 11.93 3.38 2.30
N ASP A 238 12.33 2.50 3.24
CA ASP A 238 13.34 2.89 4.23
C ASP A 238 14.66 3.26 3.53
N MET A 239 15.07 2.48 2.51
CA MET A 239 16.23 2.80 1.68
C MET A 239 16.07 4.13 0.91
N MET A 240 14.89 4.41 0.36
CA MET A 240 14.66 5.70 -0.31
C MET A 240 14.65 6.90 0.65
N ILE A 241 14.25 6.71 1.90
CA ILE A 241 14.32 7.75 2.93
C ILE A 241 15.78 8.10 3.21
N ASP A 242 16.61 7.08 3.48
CA ASP A 242 18.03 7.28 3.75
C ASP A 242 18.73 7.92 2.55
N TYR A 243 18.42 7.46 1.32
CA TYR A 243 18.89 8.09 0.09
C TYR A 243 18.49 9.56 -0.02
N SER A 244 17.24 9.90 0.31
CA SER A 244 16.76 11.28 0.26
C SER A 244 17.45 12.16 1.30
N ILE A 245 17.68 11.67 2.52
CA ILE A 245 18.37 12.45 3.57
C ILE A 245 19.81 12.73 3.14
N ALA A 246 20.51 11.73 2.61
CA ALA A 246 21.90 11.86 2.20
C ALA A 246 22.08 12.78 0.98
N ASN A 247 21.10 12.82 0.07
CA ASN A 247 21.28 13.41 -1.26
C ASN A 247 20.42 14.63 -1.58
N ALA A 248 19.40 14.96 -0.79
CA ALA A 248 18.58 16.13 -1.05
C ALA A 248 19.30 17.44 -0.64
N PRO A 249 18.96 18.58 -1.29
CA PRO A 249 19.42 19.90 -0.85
C PRO A 249 19.08 20.21 0.61
N LEU A 250 17.89 19.80 1.08
CA LEU A 250 17.52 19.88 2.50
C LEU A 250 17.70 18.50 3.15
N GLN A 251 18.78 18.35 3.92
CA GLN A 251 19.20 17.07 4.55
C GLN A 251 18.36 16.73 5.80
N LYS A 252 17.08 16.42 5.58
CA LYS A 252 16.14 16.06 6.66
C LYS A 252 15.11 15.03 6.22
N GLU A 253 14.48 14.35 7.18
CA GLU A 253 13.30 13.55 6.89
C GLU A 253 12.14 14.45 6.43
N LEU A 254 11.38 14.00 5.42
CA LEU A 254 10.14 14.65 5.00
C LEU A 254 9.02 14.26 5.96
N SER A 255 8.28 15.25 6.47
CA SER A 255 7.14 14.98 7.35
C SER A 255 5.80 14.96 6.57
N ALA A 256 4.81 14.24 7.11
CA ALA A 256 3.46 14.26 6.54
C ALA A 256 2.81 15.65 6.62
N GLU A 257 3.19 16.44 7.62
CA GLU A 257 2.70 17.80 7.83
C GLU A 257 3.14 18.73 6.71
N GLU A 258 4.37 18.59 6.19
CA GLU A 258 4.87 19.41 5.09
C GLU A 258 4.08 19.18 3.80
N VAL A 259 3.79 17.91 3.48
CA VAL A 259 2.90 17.55 2.36
C VAL A 259 1.48 18.06 2.61
N GLY A 260 0.99 17.97 3.84
CA GLY A 260 -0.32 18.47 4.25
C GLY A 260 -0.46 19.99 4.12
N ASN A 261 0.56 20.74 4.51
CA ASN A 261 0.61 22.19 4.40
C ASN A 261 0.62 22.64 2.93
N ALA A 262 1.40 21.98 2.08
CA ALA A 262 1.38 22.22 0.63
C ALA A 262 0.00 21.91 0.02
N ALA A 263 -0.64 20.81 0.42
CA ALA A 263 -1.99 20.48 -0.02
C ALA A 263 -3.03 21.52 0.45
N SER A 264 -2.93 21.97 1.70
CA SER A 264 -3.80 23.02 2.25
C SER A 264 -3.66 24.33 1.47
N PHE A 265 -2.43 24.76 1.17
CA PHE A 265 -2.16 25.91 0.31
C PHE A 265 -2.81 25.75 -1.07
N LEU A 266 -2.55 24.62 -1.75
CA LEU A 266 -3.12 24.34 -3.07
C LEU A 266 -4.65 24.29 -3.05
N ALA A 267 -5.26 23.84 -1.95
CA ALA A 267 -6.72 23.79 -1.79
C ALA A 267 -7.34 25.17 -1.50
N SER A 268 -6.56 26.10 -0.95
CA SER A 268 -7.02 27.41 -0.52
C SER A 268 -7.23 28.41 -1.68
N PRO A 269 -7.91 29.55 -1.43
CA PRO A 269 -7.99 30.66 -2.39
C PRO A 269 -6.63 31.32 -2.72
N LEU A 270 -5.60 31.13 -1.88
CA LEU A 270 -4.26 31.70 -2.12
C LEU A 270 -3.63 31.12 -3.40
N ALA A 271 -4.00 29.90 -3.77
CA ALA A 271 -3.58 29.24 -5.00
C ALA A 271 -4.58 29.43 -6.16
N SER A 272 -5.39 30.50 -6.14
CA SER A 272 -6.45 30.73 -7.14
C SER A 272 -5.98 30.79 -8.59
N ALA A 273 -4.72 31.15 -8.82
CA ALA A 273 -4.08 31.19 -10.14
C ALA A 273 -3.28 29.91 -10.49
N ILE A 274 -3.33 28.86 -9.67
CA ILE A 274 -2.53 27.63 -9.84
C ILE A 274 -3.45 26.45 -10.14
N THR A 275 -3.35 25.90 -11.36
CA THR A 275 -4.06 24.70 -11.80
C THR A 275 -3.25 23.95 -12.88
N GLY A 276 -3.40 22.63 -12.93
CA GLY A 276 -2.69 21.76 -13.88
C GLY A 276 -1.22 21.54 -13.53
N THR A 277 -0.79 21.89 -12.32
CA THR A 277 0.62 21.89 -11.91
C THR A 277 0.98 20.67 -11.08
N VAL A 278 2.20 20.16 -11.30
CA VAL A 278 2.92 19.25 -10.40
C VAL A 278 3.75 20.08 -9.43
N LEU A 279 3.43 20.02 -8.14
CA LEU A 279 4.21 20.65 -7.07
C LEU A 279 5.11 19.61 -6.39
N TYR A 280 6.42 19.80 -6.44
CA TYR A 280 7.35 18.92 -5.73
C TYR A 280 7.45 19.30 -4.25
N VAL A 281 7.26 18.30 -3.38
CA VAL A 281 7.39 18.42 -1.92
C VAL A 281 8.24 17.26 -1.44
N ASP A 282 9.54 17.35 -1.69
CA ASP A 282 10.50 16.24 -1.62
C ASP A 282 11.89 16.70 -1.15
N ASN A 283 11.96 17.78 -0.36
CA ASN A 283 13.21 18.40 0.10
C ASN A 283 14.15 18.88 -1.03
N GLY A 284 13.62 19.00 -2.27
CA GLY A 284 14.38 19.44 -3.44
C GLY A 284 15.14 18.32 -4.14
N LEU A 285 14.92 17.05 -3.76
CA LEU A 285 15.63 15.91 -4.33
C LEU A 285 15.47 15.83 -5.87
N ASN A 286 14.29 16.13 -6.40
CA ASN A 286 14.03 16.16 -7.84
C ASN A 286 14.97 17.09 -8.63
N ALA A 287 15.49 18.15 -8.00
CA ALA A 287 16.37 19.11 -8.65
C ALA A 287 17.82 18.61 -8.79
N MET A 288 18.19 17.57 -8.03
CA MET A 288 19.54 17.02 -8.04
C MET A 288 19.83 16.29 -9.36
N GLY A 289 21.04 16.51 -9.89
CA GLY A 289 21.58 15.81 -11.06
C GLY A 289 22.44 14.60 -10.72
N VAL A 290 23.02 14.56 -9.51
CA VAL A 290 23.89 13.48 -9.02
C VAL A 290 23.62 13.20 -7.54
N GLY A 291 23.81 11.95 -7.12
CA GLY A 291 23.91 11.59 -5.70
C GLY A 291 25.27 12.03 -5.16
N VAL A 292 25.25 12.81 -4.09
CA VAL A 292 26.46 13.32 -3.43
C VAL A 292 27.13 12.27 -2.55
N ASP A 293 26.41 11.22 -2.17
CA ASP A 293 26.92 10.06 -1.43
C ASP A 293 27.69 9.05 -2.30
N SER A 294 27.72 9.25 -3.62
CA SER A 294 28.48 8.41 -4.54
C SER A 294 29.98 8.45 -4.17
N PRO A 295 30.69 7.31 -4.13
CA PRO A 295 32.13 7.29 -3.85
C PRO A 295 32.96 8.12 -4.83
N ILE A 296 32.46 8.34 -6.04
CA ILE A 296 33.11 9.17 -7.07
C ILE A 296 33.02 10.68 -6.73
N SER A 297 32.04 11.05 -5.92
CA SER A 297 31.75 12.42 -5.50
C SER A 297 32.52 12.83 -4.24
N SER A 298 33.44 12.00 -3.71
CA SER A 298 34.16 12.24 -2.45
C SER A 298 34.94 13.56 -2.42
N ASP A 299 35.41 13.98 -3.59
CA ASP A 299 36.27 15.15 -3.75
C ASP A 299 35.48 16.43 -4.08
N LEU A 300 34.15 16.33 -4.22
CA LEU A 300 33.30 17.49 -4.40
C LEU A 300 33.25 18.30 -3.11
N ASN A 301 33.53 19.60 -3.22
CA ASN A 301 33.41 20.54 -2.11
C ASN A 301 31.93 20.88 -1.85
N ILE A 302 31.24 19.98 -1.15
CA ILE A 302 29.82 20.13 -0.80
C ILE A 302 29.72 20.92 0.52
N PRO A 303 28.91 21.99 0.57
CA PRO A 303 28.62 22.70 1.81
C PRO A 303 28.04 21.73 2.85
N LYS A 304 28.65 21.68 4.03
CA LYS A 304 28.17 20.89 5.17
C LYS A 304 27.48 21.80 6.17
N GLU A 305 26.48 21.28 6.88
CA GLU A 305 25.90 21.97 8.03
C GLU A 305 27.01 22.34 9.02
N GLN A 306 27.09 23.63 9.36
CA GLN A 306 27.93 24.08 10.47
C GLN A 306 27.15 23.81 11.76
N HIS A 307 27.66 22.90 12.59
CA HIS A 307 27.11 22.61 13.91
C HIS A 307 27.28 23.79 14.87
#